data_AF-A0A9E5I3W7-F1
#
_entry.id   AF-A0A9E5I3W7-F1
#
_cell.length_a   1.000
_cell.length_b   1.000
_cell.length_c   1.000
_cell.angle_alpha   90.00
_cell.angle_beta   90.00
_cell.angle_gamma   90.00
#
_symmetry.space_group_name_H-M   'P 1'
#
loop_
_entity.id
_entity.type
_entity.pdbx_description
1 polymer ?
#
loop_
_entity_poly.entity_id
_entity_poly.type
_entity_poly.pdbx_seq_one_letter_code
_entity_poly.pdbx_strand_id
1 'polypeptide(L)'
;MYLKIILLKIAALLVPVLIAVAMIVWVDRRVWGAVQLRKGPNVVGPFGLLQTAADALKYIFKEIIIPIHANKVIFIIAPIVTMSLALIAWAVIPFSETLVLANINVGILYIFAVSSLGVYGIIMAGWASNSKYPFLGALRSAAQMVSYEVSIGFIIINVLLCAGSLNLVDIVLAQKNIWYAIPLFPMFVIFFISALAETNRPPFDLPEAEAELVAGYQTEYSGMMYALFWLGEYANILLLCGLGSVLFLGGWLSPIEFVKGLYLAFIYMFKRRATVNYPFEKGPISPRFRGEHALRRYPDGEERCIACKLCEAVCPAQAITIEAEPREDGSRRTTRYDIDMLKCIYCGLCQESCPVDAIVQGPNFEFATETREELYYNKAKLLENGDKWEKELAHNIKVDKSFR
;
A
#
# COMPACT_ATOMS: atom_id res chain seq x y z
N MET A 1 -14.64 -3.70 48.36
CA MET A 1 -14.87 -4.44 47.09
C MET A 1 -14.25 -3.72 45.90
N TYR A 2 -14.49 -2.42 45.73
CA TYR A 2 -13.96 -1.59 44.64
C TYR A 2 -12.41 -1.60 44.52
N LEU A 3 -11.68 -1.41 45.63
CA LEU A 3 -10.21 -1.44 45.63
C LEU A 3 -9.65 -2.81 45.18
N LYS A 4 -10.30 -3.92 45.58
CA LYS A 4 -9.90 -5.27 45.18
C LYS A 4 -10.10 -5.49 43.68
N ILE A 5 -11.17 -4.97 43.10
CA ILE A 5 -11.44 -5.04 41.66
C ILE A 5 -10.40 -4.24 40.88
N ILE A 6 -10.04 -3.04 41.35
CA ILE A 6 -8.98 -2.23 40.72
C ILE A 6 -7.64 -2.95 40.79
N LEU A 7 -7.25 -3.46 41.97
CA LEU A 7 -5.99 -4.19 42.13
C LEU A 7 -5.93 -5.44 41.23
N LEU A 8 -7.05 -6.17 41.10
CA LEU A 8 -7.14 -7.31 40.20
C LEU A 8 -6.96 -6.89 38.73
N LYS A 9 -7.59 -5.79 38.29
CA LYS A 9 -7.43 -5.24 36.95
C LYS A 9 -5.99 -4.79 36.67
N ILE A 10 -5.35 -4.11 37.63
CA ILE A 10 -3.95 -3.69 37.52
C ILE A 10 -3.04 -4.91 37.40
N ALA A 11 -3.21 -5.91 38.27
CA ALA A 11 -2.42 -7.14 38.21
C ALA A 11 -2.64 -7.92 36.90
N ALA A 12 -3.89 -7.97 36.42
CA ALA A 12 -4.24 -8.60 35.15
C ALA A 12 -3.64 -7.90 33.93
N LEU A 13 -3.31 -6.60 34.02
CA LEU A 13 -2.58 -5.87 32.99
C LEU A 13 -1.06 -6.05 33.14
N LEU A 14 -0.55 -5.82 34.35
CA LEU A 14 0.88 -5.68 34.62
C LEU A 14 1.62 -7.02 34.49
N VAL A 15 1.01 -8.13 34.94
CA VAL A 15 1.64 -9.45 34.86
C VAL A 15 1.85 -9.88 33.39
N PRO A 16 0.85 -9.83 32.49
CA PRO A 16 1.06 -10.12 31.08
C PRO A 16 2.05 -9.18 30.40
N VAL A 17 2.05 -7.88 30.73
CA VAL A 17 3.02 -6.92 30.15
C VAL A 17 4.45 -7.30 30.56
N LEU A 18 4.71 -7.58 31.84
CA LEU A 18 6.05 -8.02 32.27
C LEU A 18 6.46 -9.36 31.66
N ILE A 19 5.53 -10.30 31.50
CA ILE A 19 5.79 -11.57 30.81
C ILE A 19 6.10 -11.29 29.33
N ALA A 20 5.37 -10.41 28.66
CA ALA A 20 5.63 -10.03 27.28
C ALA A 20 7.01 -9.37 27.11
N VAL A 21 7.40 -8.51 28.05
CA VAL A 21 8.75 -7.93 28.11
C VAL A 21 9.81 -9.03 28.27
N ALA A 22 9.62 -9.95 29.21
CA ALA A 22 10.56 -11.06 29.39
C ALA A 22 10.62 -11.95 28.13
N MET A 23 9.49 -12.17 27.45
CA MET A 23 9.45 -12.99 26.25
C MET A 23 10.06 -12.29 25.03
N ILE A 24 9.91 -10.97 24.88
CA ILE A 24 10.46 -10.27 23.71
C ILE A 24 11.98 -10.29 23.71
N VAL A 25 12.63 -10.23 24.87
CA VAL A 25 14.10 -10.41 25.00
C VAL A 25 14.53 -11.78 24.49
N TRP A 26 13.76 -12.82 24.79
CA TRP A 26 14.03 -14.17 24.28
C TRP A 26 13.80 -14.27 22.77
N VAL A 27 12.71 -13.68 22.27
CA VAL A 27 12.38 -13.63 20.84
C VAL A 27 13.49 -12.91 20.08
N ASP A 28 13.92 -11.75 20.54
CA ASP A 28 14.93 -10.90 19.91
C ASP A 28 16.23 -11.69 19.67
N ARG A 29 16.76 -12.33 20.73
CA ARG A 29 17.96 -13.17 20.63
C ARG A 29 17.81 -14.34 19.65
N ARG A 30 16.61 -14.90 19.54
CA ARG A 30 16.33 -16.05 18.66
C ARG A 30 16.17 -15.61 17.20
N VAL A 31 15.48 -14.49 16.96
CA VAL A 31 15.30 -13.90 15.63
C VAL A 31 16.64 -13.44 15.08
N TRP A 32 17.43 -12.68 15.83
CA TRP A 32 18.77 -12.26 15.39
C TRP A 32 19.73 -13.43 15.22
N GLY A 33 19.64 -14.44 16.08
CA GLY A 33 20.37 -15.69 15.87
C GLY A 33 20.04 -16.30 14.50
N ALA A 34 18.75 -16.45 14.20
CA ALA A 34 18.28 -17.02 12.93
C ALA A 34 18.71 -16.18 11.71
N VAL A 35 18.61 -14.85 11.78
CA VAL A 35 19.09 -13.92 10.74
C VAL A 35 20.60 -14.10 10.49
N GLN A 36 21.38 -14.33 11.55
CA GLN A 36 22.81 -14.58 11.49
C GLN A 36 23.17 -16.06 11.21
N LEU A 37 22.18 -16.89 10.84
CA LEU A 37 22.36 -18.34 10.58
C LEU A 37 22.94 -19.12 11.77
N ARG A 38 22.76 -18.64 13.00
CA ARG A 38 23.11 -19.33 14.25
C ARG A 38 21.87 -19.68 15.07
N LYS A 39 21.97 -20.71 15.90
CA LYS A 39 20.88 -21.03 16.84
C LYS A 39 20.95 -20.04 18.01
N GLY A 40 19.83 -19.39 18.32
CA GLY A 40 19.67 -18.59 19.53
C GLY A 40 19.69 -19.44 20.81
N PRO A 41 19.34 -18.86 21.98
CA PRO A 41 19.34 -19.59 23.25
C PRO A 41 18.52 -20.89 23.17
N ASN A 42 19.16 -22.03 23.43
CA ASN A 42 18.54 -23.37 23.30
C ASN A 42 18.86 -24.33 24.46
N VAL A 43 19.60 -23.87 25.48
CA VAL A 43 20.11 -24.73 26.57
C VAL A 43 19.25 -24.62 27.84
N VAL A 44 18.85 -23.41 28.23
CA VAL A 44 18.14 -23.18 29.49
C VAL A 44 16.63 -23.45 29.31
N GLY A 45 16.21 -24.68 29.62
CA GLY A 45 14.83 -25.15 29.49
C GLY A 45 14.46 -25.60 28.05
N PRO A 46 13.23 -26.11 27.83
CA PRO A 46 12.76 -26.52 26.51
C PRO A 46 12.82 -25.34 25.53
N PHE A 47 13.54 -25.51 24.41
CA PHE A 47 13.79 -24.45 23.41
C PHE A 47 14.41 -23.15 23.96
N GLY A 48 15.05 -23.19 25.14
CA GLY A 48 15.65 -22.01 25.76
C GLY A 48 14.65 -21.04 26.40
N LEU A 49 13.38 -21.42 26.59
CA LEU A 49 12.33 -20.52 27.11
C LEU A 49 12.63 -19.96 28.51
N LEU A 50 13.41 -20.68 29.32
CA LEU A 50 13.76 -20.27 30.68
C LEU A 50 14.99 -19.35 30.73
N GLN A 51 15.56 -18.96 29.58
CA GLN A 51 16.74 -18.10 29.51
C GLN A 51 16.53 -16.75 30.18
N THR A 52 15.39 -16.09 29.95
CA THR A 52 15.14 -14.74 30.46
C THR A 52 14.87 -14.75 31.97
N ALA A 53 14.30 -15.84 32.49
CA ALA A 53 14.23 -16.09 33.93
C ALA A 53 15.62 -16.28 34.55
N ALA A 54 16.53 -17.01 33.89
CA ALA A 54 17.90 -17.16 34.36
C ALA A 54 18.69 -15.83 34.33
N ASP A 55 18.48 -14.99 33.31
CA ASP A 55 19.08 -13.66 33.24
C ASP A 55 18.55 -12.75 34.37
N ALA A 56 17.24 -12.75 34.62
CA ALA A 56 16.66 -12.02 35.73
C ALA A 56 17.25 -12.48 37.07
N LEU A 57 17.36 -13.79 37.28
CA LEU A 57 17.96 -14.36 38.49
C LEU A 57 19.44 -13.94 38.65
N LYS A 58 20.20 -13.94 37.55
CA LYS A 58 21.58 -13.45 37.51
C LYS A 58 21.67 -11.99 37.95
N TYR A 59 20.79 -11.10 37.46
CA TYR A 59 20.82 -9.68 37.85
C TYR A 59 20.41 -9.44 39.31
N ILE A 60 19.52 -10.27 39.86
CA ILE A 60 19.11 -10.21 41.28
C ILE A 60 20.27 -10.59 42.21
N PHE A 61 21.02 -11.64 41.87
CA PHE A 61 22.15 -12.09 42.69
C PHE A 61 23.45 -11.33 42.42
N LYS A 62 23.51 -10.55 41.35
CA LYS A 62 24.68 -9.75 41.03
C LYS A 62 24.77 -8.55 41.95
N GLU A 63 25.98 -8.28 42.44
CA GLU A 63 26.27 -7.15 43.31
C GLU A 63 25.94 -5.80 42.66
N ILE A 64 25.40 -4.91 43.47
CA ILE A 64 25.11 -3.52 43.11
C ILE A 64 26.35 -2.69 43.45
N ILE A 65 27.05 -2.24 42.42
CA ILE A 65 28.23 -1.37 42.55
C ILE A 65 27.74 0.08 42.43
N ILE A 66 28.02 0.91 43.43
CA ILE A 66 27.70 2.33 43.42
C ILE A 66 29.02 3.12 43.50
N PRO A 67 29.36 3.95 42.50
CA PRO A 67 30.59 4.74 42.53
C PRO A 67 30.63 5.72 43.70
N ILE A 68 31.82 5.98 44.27
CA ILE A 68 32.00 6.89 45.41
C ILE A 68 31.65 8.33 45.05
N HIS A 69 31.95 8.74 43.82
CA HIS A 69 31.71 10.09 43.32
C HIS A 69 30.26 10.32 42.83
N ALA A 70 29.42 9.27 42.79
CA ALA A 70 28.05 9.36 42.30
C ALA A 70 27.08 9.86 43.38
N ASN A 71 26.02 10.56 42.95
CA ASN A 71 24.93 10.94 43.84
C ASN A 71 24.01 9.73 44.09
N LYS A 72 24.17 9.09 45.25
CA LYS A 72 23.45 7.84 45.61
C LYS A 72 21.94 7.92 45.47
N VAL A 73 21.33 9.04 45.84
CA VAL A 73 19.87 9.18 45.84
C VAL A 73 19.34 9.14 44.41
N ILE A 74 19.92 9.95 43.54
CA ILE A 74 19.47 10.08 42.14
C ILE A 74 19.85 8.84 41.35
N PHE A 75 21.01 8.26 41.65
CA PHE A 75 21.49 7.02 41.02
C PHE A 75 20.48 5.86 41.25
N ILE A 76 19.91 5.74 42.45
CA ILE A 76 18.92 4.69 42.74
C ILE A 76 17.54 5.04 42.15
N ILE A 77 17.14 6.32 42.21
CA ILE A 77 15.82 6.76 41.76
C ILE A 77 15.68 6.74 40.23
N ALA A 78 16.73 7.09 39.48
CA ALA A 78 16.69 7.17 38.02
C ALA A 78 16.13 5.90 37.33
N PRO A 79 16.67 4.68 37.57
CA PRO A 79 16.14 3.45 36.97
C PRO A 79 14.72 3.10 37.43
N ILE A 80 14.33 3.49 38.65
CA ILE A 80 12.97 3.28 39.16
C ILE A 80 11.99 4.19 38.44
N VAL A 81 12.36 5.45 38.21
CA VAL A 81 11.55 6.43 37.48
C VAL A 81 11.37 5.99 36.02
N THR A 82 12.44 5.58 35.32
CA THR A 82 12.32 5.13 33.92
C THR A 82 11.39 3.92 33.79
N MET A 83 11.55 2.92 34.65
CA MET A 83 10.72 1.72 34.63
C MET A 83 9.26 2.03 35.02
N SER A 84 9.04 2.82 36.06
CA SER A 84 7.68 3.18 36.49
C SER A 84 6.93 3.97 35.43
N LEU A 85 7.57 4.95 34.78
CA LEU A 85 6.95 5.73 33.71
C LEU A 85 6.58 4.86 32.51
N ALA A 86 7.46 3.94 32.10
CA ALA A 86 7.17 2.98 31.04
C ALA A 86 5.93 2.13 31.34
N LEU A 87 5.77 1.65 32.57
CA LEU A 87 4.59 0.87 32.99
C LEU A 87 3.33 1.71 33.17
N ILE A 88 3.45 2.95 33.63
CA ILE A 88 2.30 3.86 33.82
C ILE A 88 1.65 4.20 32.48
N ALA A 89 2.42 4.34 31.41
CA ALA A 89 1.89 4.61 30.07
C ALA A 89 0.93 3.50 29.57
N TRP A 90 1.11 2.25 30.00
CA TRP A 90 0.22 1.14 29.65
C TRP A 90 -1.19 1.25 30.22
N ALA A 91 -1.42 2.11 31.20
CA ALA A 91 -2.73 2.25 31.85
C ALA A 91 -3.85 2.70 30.90
N VAL A 92 -3.49 3.38 29.80
CA VAL A 92 -4.45 3.97 28.86
C VAL A 92 -4.60 3.12 27.59
N ILE A 93 -3.68 2.18 27.32
CA ILE A 93 -3.74 1.35 26.12
C ILE A 93 -4.97 0.42 26.17
N PRO A 94 -5.87 0.49 25.17
CA PRO A 94 -7.05 -0.37 25.13
C PRO A 94 -6.76 -1.73 24.47
N PHE A 95 -7.24 -2.81 25.10
CA PHE A 95 -7.16 -4.17 24.53
C PHE A 95 -8.50 -4.62 23.92
N SER A 96 -9.60 -4.05 24.37
CA SER A 96 -10.93 -4.20 23.78
C SER A 96 -11.78 -2.98 24.16
N GLU A 97 -13.00 -2.90 23.62
CA GLU A 97 -13.97 -1.83 23.94
C GLU A 97 -14.23 -1.68 25.44
N THR A 98 -14.19 -2.78 26.19
CA THR A 98 -14.48 -2.80 27.65
C THR A 98 -13.23 -3.07 28.50
N LEU A 99 -12.18 -3.63 27.90
CA LEU A 99 -10.93 -3.97 28.57
C LEU A 99 -9.92 -2.83 28.43
N VAL A 100 -10.13 -1.79 29.22
CA VAL A 100 -9.21 -0.66 29.42
C VAL A 100 -9.08 -0.42 30.92
N LEU A 101 -7.85 -0.18 31.41
CA LEU A 101 -7.64 0.08 32.84
C LEU A 101 -8.18 1.47 33.21
N ALA A 102 -7.79 2.50 32.47
CA ALA A 102 -8.29 3.86 32.60
C ALA A 102 -8.70 4.40 31.22
N ASN A 103 -10.01 4.49 30.99
CA ASN A 103 -10.53 5.16 29.80
C ASN A 103 -10.54 6.68 30.06
N ILE A 104 -9.58 7.38 29.47
CA ILE A 104 -9.40 8.82 29.62
C ILE A 104 -9.74 9.49 28.29
N ASN A 105 -10.59 10.51 28.30
CA ASN A 105 -10.98 11.26 27.09
C ASN A 105 -9.78 11.88 26.35
N VAL A 106 -8.71 12.16 27.08
CA VAL A 106 -7.49 12.80 26.59
C VAL A 106 -6.31 11.81 26.59
N GLY A 107 -6.56 10.57 26.15
CA GLY A 107 -5.62 9.46 26.27
C GLY A 107 -4.28 9.68 25.55
N ILE A 108 -4.30 10.35 24.38
CA ILE A 108 -3.07 10.65 23.64
C ILE A 108 -2.17 11.67 24.36
N LEU A 109 -2.73 12.75 24.90
CA LEU A 109 -1.93 13.76 25.62
C LEU A 109 -1.32 13.17 26.89
N TYR A 110 -2.00 12.19 27.52
CA TYR A 110 -1.44 11.45 28.62
C TYR A 110 -0.17 10.67 28.22
N ILE A 111 -0.19 9.97 27.08
CA ILE A 111 0.99 9.24 26.60
C ILE A 111 2.15 10.20 26.31
N PHE A 112 1.90 11.34 25.67
CA PHE A 112 2.92 12.37 25.46
C PHE A 112 3.50 12.89 26.78
N ALA A 113 2.64 13.21 27.75
CA ALA A 113 3.10 13.69 29.06
C ALA A 113 4.00 12.66 29.76
N VAL A 114 3.67 11.37 29.66
CA VAL A 114 4.48 10.30 30.26
C VAL A 114 5.78 10.07 29.46
N SER A 115 5.77 10.13 28.13
CA SER A 115 6.99 10.00 27.32
C SER A 115 7.98 11.14 27.59
N SER A 116 7.50 12.39 27.61
CA SER A 116 8.31 13.56 28.00
C SER A 116 8.93 13.41 29.39
N LEU A 117 8.22 12.79 30.35
CA LEU A 117 8.76 12.48 31.66
C LEU A 117 9.84 11.40 31.62
N GLY A 118 9.76 10.46 30.69
CA GLY A 118 10.73 9.38 30.48
C GLY A 118 12.12 9.91 30.13
N VAL A 119 12.20 11.01 29.35
CA VAL A 119 13.45 11.68 29.00
C VAL A 119 14.21 12.16 30.25
N TYR A 120 13.48 12.68 31.25
CA TYR A 120 14.11 13.09 32.51
C TYR A 120 14.72 11.92 33.27
N GLY A 121 14.13 10.73 33.19
CA GLY A 121 14.69 9.51 33.79
C GLY A 121 16.10 9.19 33.25
N ILE A 122 16.30 9.35 31.94
CA ILE A 122 17.58 9.08 31.27
C ILE A 122 18.61 10.18 31.58
N ILE A 123 18.20 11.44 31.60
CA ILE A 123 19.10 12.56 31.97
C ILE A 123 19.58 12.41 33.42
N MET A 124 18.66 12.09 34.34
CA MET A 124 19.00 11.84 35.74
C MET A 124 19.98 10.68 35.88
N ALA A 125 19.81 9.61 35.07
CA ALA A 125 20.70 8.45 35.09
C ALA A 125 22.14 8.81 34.74
N GLY A 126 22.35 9.58 33.66
CA GLY A 126 23.69 10.00 33.24
C GLY A 126 24.32 11.05 34.15
N TRP A 127 23.51 11.96 34.70
CA TRP A 127 24.00 12.99 35.64
C TRP A 127 24.41 12.40 36.99
N ALA A 128 23.68 11.39 37.49
CA ALA A 128 23.96 10.77 38.78
C ALA A 128 25.32 10.09 38.88
N SER A 129 25.82 9.57 37.75
CA SER A 129 27.10 8.85 37.64
C SER A 129 28.33 9.73 37.84
N ASN A 130 28.21 11.06 37.73
CA ASN A 130 29.28 12.05 37.91
C ASN A 130 30.57 11.73 37.10
N SER A 131 30.40 11.14 35.92
CA SER A 131 31.47 10.88 34.95
C SER A 131 31.07 11.49 33.60
N LYS A 132 32.05 12.06 32.88
CA LYS A 132 31.79 12.85 31.67
C LYS A 132 31.14 12.04 30.55
N TYR A 133 31.50 10.77 30.44
CA TYR A 133 31.12 9.93 29.32
C TYR A 133 29.64 9.46 29.37
N PRO A 134 29.14 8.90 30.49
CA PRO A 134 27.70 8.64 30.65
C PRO A 134 26.84 9.90 30.59
N PHE A 135 27.35 11.04 31.06
CA PHE A 135 26.64 12.31 30.94
C PHE A 135 26.46 12.76 29.49
N LEU A 136 27.52 12.67 28.67
CA LEU A 136 27.44 12.97 27.24
C LEU A 136 26.54 11.98 26.48
N GLY A 137 26.59 10.69 26.84
CA GLY A 137 25.68 9.67 26.29
C GLY A 137 24.22 9.96 26.61
N ALA A 138 23.90 10.32 27.86
CA ALA A 138 22.55 10.69 28.29
C ALA A 138 22.03 11.94 27.54
N LEU A 139 22.86 12.98 27.39
CA LEU A 139 22.46 14.19 26.66
C LEU A 139 22.18 13.91 25.18
N ARG A 140 22.96 13.05 24.54
CA ARG A 140 22.74 12.64 23.14
C ARG A 140 21.44 11.85 22.99
N SER A 141 21.21 10.88 23.87
CA SER A 141 19.97 10.09 23.89
C SER A 141 18.76 10.98 24.14
N ALA A 142 18.82 11.88 25.11
CA ALA A 142 17.75 12.81 25.42
C ALA A 142 17.44 13.74 24.23
N ALA A 143 18.46 14.30 23.57
CA ALA A 143 18.27 15.15 22.40
C ALA A 143 17.61 14.39 21.24
N GLN A 144 17.98 13.13 21.04
CA GLN A 144 17.36 12.26 20.04
C GLN A 144 15.89 12.01 20.38
N MET A 145 15.58 11.54 21.59
CA MET A 145 14.23 11.21 22.01
C MET A 145 13.27 12.40 21.88
N VAL A 146 13.66 13.57 22.37
CA VAL A 146 12.82 14.79 22.29
C VAL A 146 12.57 15.20 20.82
N SER A 147 13.58 15.07 19.96
CA SER A 147 13.44 15.42 18.54
C SER A 147 12.42 14.52 17.83
N TYR A 148 12.42 13.22 18.13
CA TYR A 148 11.49 12.26 17.54
C TYR A 148 10.11 12.25 18.22
N GLU A 149 10.00 12.68 19.47
CA GLU A 149 8.72 12.90 20.15
C GLU A 149 7.89 13.99 19.44
N VAL A 150 8.54 15.09 19.02
CA VAL A 150 7.88 16.14 18.21
C VAL A 150 7.40 15.58 16.86
N SER A 151 8.23 14.74 16.20
CA SER A 151 7.83 14.06 14.96
C SER A 151 6.58 13.20 15.17
N ILE A 152 6.56 12.37 16.21
CA ILE A 152 5.40 11.54 16.58
C ILE A 152 4.18 12.41 16.87
N GLY A 153 4.35 13.56 17.54
CA GLY A 153 3.33 14.59 17.72
C GLY A 153 2.60 14.96 16.43
N PHE A 154 3.35 15.38 15.41
CA PHE A 154 2.78 15.77 14.11
C PHE A 154 2.11 14.60 13.38
N ILE A 155 2.64 13.40 13.51
CA ILE A 155 2.06 12.20 12.89
C ILE A 155 0.70 11.86 13.52
N ILE A 156 0.62 11.92 14.85
CA ILE A 156 -0.61 11.64 15.59
C ILE A 156 -1.70 12.67 15.30
N ILE A 157 -1.35 13.95 15.08
CA ILE A 157 -2.33 14.98 14.68
C ILE A 157 -3.07 14.57 13.40
N ASN A 158 -2.39 13.98 12.41
CA ASN A 158 -3.06 13.53 11.18
C ASN A 158 -4.10 12.42 11.46
N VAL A 159 -3.77 11.48 12.35
CA VAL A 159 -4.71 10.41 12.77
C VAL A 159 -5.89 11.00 13.55
N LEU A 160 -5.63 11.99 14.42
CA LEU A 160 -6.66 12.69 15.19
C LEU A 160 -7.65 13.43 14.31
N LEU A 161 -7.18 14.07 13.23
CA LEU A 161 -8.06 14.74 12.26
C LEU A 161 -9.00 13.76 11.55
N CYS A 162 -8.56 12.52 11.30
CA CYS A 162 -9.42 11.49 10.73
C CYS A 162 -10.42 10.92 11.75
N ALA A 163 -10.01 10.73 13.02
CA ALA A 163 -10.84 10.12 14.05
C ALA A 163 -11.82 11.08 14.74
N GLY A 164 -11.47 12.36 14.88
CA GLY A 164 -12.29 13.37 15.56
C GLY A 164 -12.38 13.26 17.09
N SER A 165 -11.59 12.37 17.72
CA SER A 165 -11.54 12.17 19.17
C SER A 165 -10.09 11.95 19.64
N LEU A 166 -9.80 12.35 20.88
CA LEU A 166 -8.51 12.12 21.56
C LEU A 166 -8.51 10.81 22.38
N ASN A 167 -9.65 10.13 22.47
CA ASN A 167 -9.79 8.86 23.16
C ASN A 167 -9.29 7.72 22.27
N LEU A 168 -8.40 6.87 22.80
CA LEU A 168 -7.85 5.73 22.07
C LEU A 168 -8.92 4.71 21.64
N VAL A 169 -9.99 4.55 22.43
CA VAL A 169 -11.08 3.62 22.07
C VAL A 169 -11.84 4.11 20.85
N ASP A 170 -12.21 5.38 20.83
CA ASP A 170 -12.92 5.99 19.72
C ASP A 170 -12.08 5.98 18.43
N ILE A 171 -10.76 6.17 18.55
CA ILE A 171 -9.82 6.11 17.42
C ILE A 171 -9.80 4.72 16.79
N VAL A 172 -9.84 3.66 17.60
CA VAL A 172 -9.90 2.29 17.08
C VAL A 172 -11.26 2.05 16.41
N LEU A 173 -12.36 2.47 17.03
CA LEU A 173 -13.71 2.31 16.45
C LEU A 173 -13.88 3.08 15.14
N ALA A 174 -13.24 4.24 14.98
CA ALA A 174 -13.23 4.98 13.73
C ALA A 174 -12.56 4.21 12.57
N GLN A 175 -11.67 3.26 12.87
CA GLN A 175 -10.96 2.43 11.88
C GLN A 175 -11.75 1.18 11.45
N LYS A 176 -13.03 1.05 11.83
CA LYS A 176 -13.85 -0.13 11.52
C LYS A 176 -13.98 -0.43 10.02
N ASN A 177 -14.06 0.61 9.19
CA ASN A 177 -14.22 0.45 7.75
C ASN A 177 -12.89 0.25 7.03
N ILE A 178 -11.92 1.15 7.29
CA ILE A 178 -10.59 1.14 6.68
C ILE A 178 -9.58 1.49 7.76
N TRP A 179 -8.52 0.71 7.86
CA TRP A 179 -7.40 0.98 8.75
C TRP A 179 -6.59 2.17 8.25
N TYR A 180 -6.15 3.04 9.16
CA TYR A 180 -5.42 4.25 8.80
C TYR A 180 -4.05 3.99 8.16
N ALA A 181 -3.47 2.79 8.31
CA ALA A 181 -2.27 2.39 7.58
C ALA A 181 -2.42 2.46 6.05
N ILE A 182 -3.63 2.34 5.51
CA ILE A 182 -3.88 2.37 4.05
C ILE A 182 -3.90 3.81 3.52
N PRO A 183 -4.81 4.71 3.96
CA PRO A 183 -4.83 6.09 3.48
C PRO A 183 -3.62 6.90 3.95
N LEU A 184 -3.10 6.62 5.15
CA LEU A 184 -1.97 7.34 5.75
C LEU A 184 -0.68 6.50 5.71
N PHE A 185 -0.47 5.71 4.65
CA PHE A 185 0.70 4.82 4.54
C PHE A 185 2.06 5.55 4.73
N PRO A 186 2.32 6.72 4.12
CA PRO A 186 3.58 7.44 4.36
C PRO A 186 3.75 7.83 5.84
N MET A 187 2.66 8.25 6.49
CA MET A 187 2.68 8.63 7.90
C MET A 187 2.92 7.43 8.80
N PHE A 188 2.39 6.25 8.46
CA PHE A 188 2.68 5.01 9.16
C PHE A 188 4.18 4.64 9.07
N VAL A 189 4.81 4.80 7.91
CA VAL A 189 6.25 4.56 7.76
C VAL A 189 7.06 5.55 8.58
N ILE A 190 6.73 6.84 8.55
CA ILE A 190 7.42 7.86 9.34
C ILE A 190 7.20 7.63 10.85
N PHE A 191 6.02 7.14 11.26
CA PHE A 191 5.74 6.77 12.64
C PHE A 191 6.64 5.63 13.09
N PHE A 192 6.75 4.58 12.27
CA PHE A 192 7.61 3.44 12.57
C PHE A 192 9.08 3.85 12.71
N ILE A 193 9.60 4.69 11.80
CA ILE A 193 10.96 5.22 11.88
C ILE A 193 11.15 6.07 13.14
N SER A 194 10.19 6.94 13.46
CA SER A 194 10.28 7.81 14.64
C SER A 194 10.21 7.00 15.94
N ALA A 195 9.38 5.95 15.99
CA ALA A 195 9.27 5.05 17.14
C ALA A 195 10.56 4.24 17.38
N LEU A 196 11.24 3.80 16.32
CA LEU A 196 12.56 3.17 16.42
C LEU A 196 13.59 4.14 16.99
N ALA A 197 13.55 5.40 16.56
CA ALA A 197 14.48 6.42 17.02
C ALA A 197 14.21 6.87 18.47
N GLU A 198 12.94 6.95 18.90
CA GLU A 198 12.55 7.24 20.29
C GLU A 198 13.01 6.15 21.25
N THR A 199 13.04 4.88 20.82
CA THR A 199 13.49 3.75 21.64
C THR A 199 14.99 3.45 21.51
N ASN A 200 15.76 4.33 20.84
CA ASN A 200 17.21 4.16 20.61
C ASN A 200 17.60 2.83 19.95
N ARG A 201 16.73 2.24 19.12
CA ARG A 201 17.01 0.94 18.48
C ARG A 201 17.79 1.08 17.18
N PRO A 202 18.61 0.06 16.81
CA PRO A 202 19.32 0.07 15.52
C PRO A 202 18.33 0.29 14.37
N PRO A 203 18.56 1.28 13.49
CA PRO A 203 19.83 1.97 13.20
C PRO A 203 20.14 3.23 14.03
N PHE A 204 19.25 3.67 14.93
CA PHE A 204 19.37 4.93 15.70
C PHE A 204 19.97 4.73 17.11
N ASP A 205 20.83 3.73 17.27
CA ASP A 205 21.45 3.34 18.56
C ASP A 205 22.80 4.05 18.80
N LEU A 206 23.04 5.21 18.18
CA LEU A 206 24.27 5.98 18.38
C LEU A 206 24.53 6.39 19.85
N PRO A 207 23.50 6.66 20.68
CA PRO A 207 23.73 7.01 22.09
C PRO A 207 24.11 5.84 23.00
N GLU A 208 23.82 4.59 22.62
CA GLU A 208 24.06 3.39 23.42
C GLU A 208 25.06 2.41 22.77
N ALA A 209 25.41 2.64 21.50
CA ALA A 209 26.39 1.88 20.72
C ALA A 209 27.60 1.40 21.52
N GLU A 210 27.75 0.07 21.59
CA GLU A 210 28.84 -0.61 22.31
C GLU A 210 30.23 -0.17 21.83
N ALA A 211 30.37 0.20 20.55
CA ALA A 211 31.63 0.59 19.93
C ALA A 211 32.07 2.03 20.27
N GLU A 212 31.14 2.96 20.50
CA GLU A 212 31.45 4.37 20.75
C GLU A 212 31.28 4.76 22.22
N LEU A 213 30.22 4.26 22.86
CA LEU A 213 29.73 4.71 24.17
C LEU A 213 29.59 3.60 25.23
N VAL A 214 29.90 2.32 24.94
CA VAL A 214 29.90 1.19 25.90
C VAL A 214 28.65 1.21 26.81
N ALA A 215 27.46 1.38 26.23
CA ALA A 215 26.15 1.52 26.89
C ALA A 215 25.78 2.91 27.49
N GLY A 216 26.46 3.99 27.09
CA GLY A 216 26.02 5.38 27.27
C GLY A 216 25.68 5.74 28.72
N TYR A 217 24.42 6.03 29.01
CA TYR A 217 23.95 6.40 30.36
C TYR A 217 23.88 5.21 31.33
N GLN A 218 23.98 3.97 30.84
CA GLN A 218 23.88 2.74 31.64
C GLN A 218 25.24 2.23 32.13
N THR A 219 26.36 2.76 31.63
CA THR A 219 27.72 2.19 31.80
C THR A 219 28.12 1.94 33.26
N GLU A 220 27.70 2.79 34.20
CA GLU A 220 28.07 2.69 35.63
C GLU A 220 27.09 1.83 36.45
N TYR A 221 25.98 1.39 35.87
CA TYR A 221 24.94 0.63 36.59
C TYR A 221 25.25 -0.88 36.57
N SER A 222 25.07 -1.53 37.72
CA SER A 222 25.24 -2.99 37.88
C SER A 222 24.01 -3.64 38.51
N GLY A 223 23.93 -4.97 38.35
CA GLY A 223 22.91 -5.82 38.98
C GLY A 223 21.49 -5.42 38.59
N MET A 224 20.63 -5.27 39.59
CA MET A 224 19.20 -4.96 39.39
C MET A 224 18.95 -3.58 38.78
N MET A 225 19.79 -2.58 39.06
CA MET A 225 19.59 -1.22 38.51
C MET A 225 19.78 -1.19 37.00
N TYR A 226 20.77 -1.93 36.49
CA TYR A 226 20.96 -2.13 35.06
C TYR A 226 19.75 -2.83 34.44
N ALA A 227 19.27 -3.90 35.08
CA ALA A 227 18.11 -4.64 34.59
C ALA A 227 16.83 -3.78 34.49
N LEU A 228 16.63 -2.83 35.41
CA LEU A 228 15.49 -1.91 35.39
C LEU A 228 15.49 -0.98 34.17
N PHE A 229 16.65 -0.53 33.68
CA PHE A 229 16.72 0.25 32.44
C PHE A 229 16.26 -0.58 31.23
N TRP A 230 16.79 -1.80 31.09
CA TRP A 230 16.39 -2.70 30.01
C TRP A 230 14.91 -3.06 30.06
N LEU A 231 14.39 -3.39 31.25
CA LEU A 231 12.97 -3.66 31.42
C LEU A 231 12.10 -2.46 31.03
N GLY A 232 12.51 -1.24 31.39
CA GLY A 232 11.81 -0.01 31.02
C GLY A 232 11.86 0.28 29.52
N GLU A 233 13.00 0.03 28.89
CA GLU A 233 13.18 0.25 27.46
C GLU A 233 12.38 -0.75 26.61
N TYR A 234 12.43 -2.05 26.93
CA TYR A 234 11.55 -3.05 26.30
C TYR A 234 10.06 -2.79 26.63
N ALA A 235 9.80 -2.29 27.84
CA ALA A 235 8.61 -1.53 28.26
C ALA A 235 8.04 -0.63 27.15
N ASN A 236 8.86 0.36 26.80
CA ASN A 236 8.54 1.42 25.85
C ASN A 236 8.47 0.91 24.40
N ILE A 237 9.28 -0.07 24.01
CA ILE A 237 9.20 -0.68 22.67
C ILE A 237 7.84 -1.33 22.46
N LEU A 238 7.40 -2.13 23.43
CA LEU A 238 6.07 -2.75 23.35
C LEU A 238 4.97 -1.68 23.40
N LEU A 239 5.15 -0.61 24.17
CA LEU A 239 4.21 0.50 24.25
C LEU A 239 4.05 1.20 22.90
N LEU A 240 5.14 1.57 22.22
CA LEU A 240 5.11 2.23 20.91
C LEU A 240 4.57 1.31 19.81
N CYS A 241 4.90 0.02 19.86
CA CYS A 241 4.28 -0.98 18.98
C CYS A 241 2.77 -1.09 19.24
N GLY A 242 2.35 -1.09 20.50
CA GLY A 242 0.93 -1.07 20.89
C GLY A 242 0.22 0.19 20.40
N LEU A 243 0.84 1.35 20.57
CA LEU A 243 0.33 2.63 20.07
C LEU A 243 0.21 2.64 18.54
N GLY A 244 1.23 2.15 17.82
CA GLY A 244 1.18 2.02 16.36
C GLY A 244 0.04 1.11 15.90
N SER A 245 -0.21 0.01 16.63
CA SER A 245 -1.34 -0.87 16.34
C SER A 245 -2.69 -0.18 16.54
N VAL A 246 -2.86 0.53 17.66
CA VAL A 246 -4.08 1.30 17.99
C VAL A 246 -4.33 2.42 17.00
N LEU A 247 -3.29 3.14 16.57
CA LEU A 247 -3.41 4.30 15.69
C LEU A 247 -3.55 3.94 14.21
N PHE A 248 -2.92 2.87 13.73
CA PHE A 248 -2.84 2.60 12.29
C PHE A 248 -3.42 1.26 11.84
N LEU A 249 -3.37 0.23 12.69
CA LEU A 249 -3.69 -1.16 12.31
C LEU A 249 -5.01 -1.67 12.90
N GLY A 250 -5.87 -0.76 13.38
CA GLY A 250 -7.19 -1.12 13.90
C GLY A 250 -7.20 -1.78 15.28
N GLY A 251 -6.09 -1.79 16.02
CA GLY A 251 -6.03 -2.29 17.40
C GLY A 251 -6.51 -3.73 17.56
N TRP A 252 -7.73 -3.91 18.09
CA TRP A 252 -8.38 -5.23 18.28
C TRP A 252 -9.38 -5.59 17.18
N LEU A 253 -9.59 -4.73 16.18
CA LEU A 253 -10.49 -5.01 15.07
C LEU A 253 -9.99 -6.21 14.25
N SER A 254 -10.92 -7.05 13.80
CA SER A 254 -10.58 -8.28 13.09
C SER A 254 -9.94 -7.99 11.73
N PRO A 255 -8.81 -8.64 11.38
CA PRO A 255 -8.19 -8.51 10.06
C PRO A 255 -8.94 -9.31 8.97
N ILE A 256 -10.05 -9.98 9.27
CA ILE A 256 -10.71 -10.91 8.34
C ILE A 256 -11.19 -10.20 7.06
N GLU A 257 -11.71 -8.99 7.16
CA GLU A 257 -12.09 -8.16 6.01
C GLU A 257 -10.85 -7.81 5.15
N PHE A 258 -9.74 -7.45 5.81
CA PHE A 258 -8.47 -7.13 5.15
C PHE A 258 -7.87 -8.32 4.41
N VAL A 259 -7.82 -9.50 5.06
CA VAL A 259 -7.30 -10.73 4.46
C VAL A 259 -8.18 -11.18 3.29
N LYS A 260 -9.51 -11.02 3.37
CA LYS A 260 -10.42 -11.30 2.25
C LYS A 260 -10.16 -10.37 1.06
N GLY A 261 -9.96 -9.07 1.30
CA GLY A 261 -9.62 -8.10 0.25
C GLY A 261 -8.30 -8.42 -0.45
N LEU A 262 -7.26 -8.75 0.34
CA LEU A 262 -5.93 -9.10 -0.17
C LEU A 262 -5.96 -10.43 -0.94
N TYR A 263 -6.71 -11.41 -0.46
CA TYR A 263 -6.93 -12.68 -1.14
C TYR A 263 -7.65 -12.49 -2.49
N LEU A 264 -8.68 -11.65 -2.55
CA LEU A 264 -9.38 -11.33 -3.79
C LEU A 264 -8.44 -10.66 -4.80
N ALA A 265 -7.67 -9.65 -4.37
CA ALA A 265 -6.69 -8.98 -5.21
C ALA A 265 -5.64 -9.96 -5.76
N PHE A 266 -5.19 -10.91 -4.93
CA PHE A 266 -4.25 -11.95 -5.34
C PHE A 266 -4.85 -12.87 -6.42
N ILE A 267 -6.10 -13.32 -6.26
CA ILE A 267 -6.79 -14.13 -7.29
C ILE A 267 -6.88 -13.37 -8.62
N TYR A 268 -7.27 -12.10 -8.57
CA TYR A 268 -7.41 -11.29 -9.79
C TYR A 268 -6.07 -10.98 -10.46
N MET A 269 -4.97 -10.92 -9.70
CA MET A 269 -3.63 -10.73 -10.24
C MET A 269 -3.17 -11.89 -11.14
N PHE A 270 -3.54 -13.14 -10.80
CA PHE A 270 -3.19 -14.34 -11.56
C PHE A 270 -4.24 -14.78 -12.58
N LYS A 271 -5.38 -14.08 -12.66
CA LYS A 271 -6.40 -14.35 -13.68
C LYS A 271 -5.89 -13.87 -15.04
N ARG A 272 -6.05 -14.71 -16.08
CA ARG A 272 -5.65 -14.38 -17.47
C ARG A 272 -6.31 -13.06 -17.88
N ARG A 273 -5.50 -12.05 -18.21
CA ARG A 273 -5.96 -10.73 -18.63
C ARG A 273 -6.67 -10.87 -19.97
N ALA A 274 -7.82 -10.20 -20.13
CA ALA A 274 -8.63 -10.27 -21.35
C ALA A 274 -7.96 -9.57 -22.55
N THR A 275 -7.00 -8.69 -22.31
CA THR A 275 -6.18 -8.07 -23.35
C THR A 275 -5.10 -9.04 -23.82
N VAL A 276 -5.51 -9.87 -24.76
CA VAL A 276 -4.65 -10.65 -25.63
C VAL A 276 -3.58 -9.74 -26.28
N ASN A 277 -2.40 -10.30 -26.55
CA ASN A 277 -1.20 -9.61 -27.03
C ASN A 277 -1.39 -9.05 -28.46
N TYR A 278 -2.15 -7.96 -28.59
CA TYR A 278 -2.28 -7.19 -29.84
C TYR A 278 -0.91 -6.58 -30.18
N PRO A 279 -0.34 -6.80 -31.37
CA PRO A 279 -0.98 -7.13 -32.66
C PRO A 279 -0.91 -8.61 -33.12
N PHE A 280 -0.37 -9.53 -32.32
CA PHE A 280 -0.08 -10.92 -32.77
C PHE A 280 -1.30 -11.85 -32.75
N GLU A 281 -2.22 -11.66 -31.80
CA GLU A 281 -3.45 -12.44 -31.70
C GLU A 281 -4.66 -11.50 -31.90
N LYS A 282 -5.39 -11.70 -33.01
CA LYS A 282 -6.58 -10.92 -33.38
C LYS A 282 -7.84 -11.63 -32.88
N GLY A 283 -8.73 -10.88 -32.25
CA GLY A 283 -10.05 -11.38 -31.85
C GLY A 283 -10.99 -11.57 -33.05
N PRO A 284 -12.05 -12.40 -32.91
CA PRO A 284 -13.06 -12.52 -33.95
C PRO A 284 -13.84 -11.21 -34.12
N ILE A 285 -13.97 -10.75 -35.36
CA ILE A 285 -14.71 -9.53 -35.71
C ILE A 285 -16.16 -9.89 -36.02
N SER A 286 -17.10 -9.07 -35.58
CA SER A 286 -18.51 -9.26 -35.92
C SER A 286 -18.77 -9.03 -37.42
N PRO A 287 -19.67 -9.79 -38.08
CA PRO A 287 -19.99 -9.59 -39.50
C PRO A 287 -20.49 -8.19 -39.90
N ARG A 288 -20.96 -7.39 -38.93
CA ARG A 288 -21.45 -6.01 -39.11
C ARG A 288 -20.40 -4.93 -38.88
N PHE A 289 -19.16 -5.34 -38.67
CA PHE A 289 -18.09 -4.38 -38.44
C PHE A 289 -17.92 -3.47 -39.66
N ARG A 290 -17.73 -2.18 -39.40
CA ARG A 290 -17.65 -1.14 -40.42
C ARG A 290 -16.19 -0.75 -40.62
N GLY A 291 -15.51 -1.48 -41.49
CA GLY A 291 -14.10 -1.23 -41.79
C GLY A 291 -13.88 -0.52 -43.12
N GLU A 292 -12.72 -0.78 -43.72
CA GLU A 292 -12.27 -0.23 -44.98
C GLU A 292 -13.29 -0.41 -46.12
N HIS A 293 -13.54 0.62 -46.92
CA HIS A 293 -14.54 0.55 -48.00
C HIS A 293 -13.99 -0.26 -49.19
N ALA A 294 -14.88 -1.03 -49.81
CA ALA A 294 -14.59 -1.86 -50.96
C ALA A 294 -15.70 -1.78 -52.02
N LEU A 295 -15.31 -1.81 -53.30
CA LEU A 295 -16.21 -1.96 -54.44
C LEU A 295 -16.14 -3.38 -54.99
N ARG A 296 -17.29 -4.01 -55.19
CA ARG A 296 -17.37 -5.42 -55.62
C ARG A 296 -17.55 -5.55 -57.13
N ARG A 297 -17.06 -6.67 -57.67
CA ARG A 297 -17.28 -7.12 -59.06
C ARG A 297 -18.24 -8.29 -59.12
N TYR A 298 -18.88 -8.47 -60.28
CA TYR A 298 -19.60 -9.69 -60.61
C TYR A 298 -18.60 -10.85 -60.78
N PRO A 299 -19.06 -12.11 -60.68
CA PRO A 299 -18.22 -13.28 -60.97
C PRO A 299 -17.57 -13.23 -62.37
N ASP A 300 -18.22 -12.56 -63.33
CA ASP A 300 -17.74 -12.36 -64.69
C ASP A 300 -16.63 -11.29 -64.81
N GLY A 301 -16.24 -10.66 -63.69
CA GLY A 301 -15.21 -9.63 -63.62
C GLY A 301 -15.70 -8.20 -63.92
N GLU A 302 -16.96 -8.03 -64.32
CA GLU A 302 -17.56 -6.71 -64.51
C GLU A 302 -17.83 -6.00 -63.18
N GLU A 303 -17.77 -4.68 -63.17
CA GLU A 303 -18.07 -3.88 -61.98
C GLU A 303 -19.57 -3.94 -61.62
N ARG A 304 -19.91 -4.08 -60.33
CA ARG A 304 -21.32 -4.09 -59.90
C ARG A 304 -21.96 -2.71 -59.92
N CYS A 305 -21.18 -1.63 -59.91
CA CYS A 305 -21.69 -0.27 -59.78
C CYS A 305 -22.43 0.17 -61.06
N ILE A 306 -23.74 0.42 -60.93
CA ILE A 306 -24.61 0.92 -62.02
C ILE A 306 -24.64 2.45 -62.16
N ALA A 307 -23.73 3.17 -61.48
CA ALA A 307 -23.60 4.63 -61.54
C ALA A 307 -24.90 5.43 -61.25
N CYS A 308 -25.76 4.92 -60.36
CA CYS A 308 -27.03 5.56 -59.98
C CYS A 308 -26.90 6.79 -59.06
N LYS A 309 -25.69 7.02 -58.50
CA LYS A 309 -25.35 8.12 -57.57
C LYS A 309 -26.12 8.14 -56.23
N LEU A 310 -26.86 7.09 -55.88
CA LEU A 310 -27.58 7.01 -54.60
C LEU A 310 -26.65 7.08 -53.38
N CYS A 311 -25.50 6.40 -53.43
CA CYS A 311 -24.51 6.41 -52.36
C CYS A 311 -23.84 7.78 -52.16
N GLU A 312 -23.68 8.56 -53.23
CA GLU A 312 -23.21 9.95 -53.17
C GLU A 312 -24.28 10.85 -52.53
N ALA A 313 -25.54 10.71 -52.97
CA ALA A 313 -26.66 11.50 -52.47
C ALA A 313 -26.99 11.26 -50.98
N VAL A 314 -26.88 10.02 -50.50
CA VAL A 314 -27.19 9.67 -49.10
C VAL A 314 -26.04 9.98 -48.14
N CYS A 315 -24.83 10.29 -48.64
CA CYS A 315 -23.65 10.44 -47.80
C CYS A 315 -23.74 11.73 -46.96
N PRO A 316 -23.92 11.64 -45.62
CA PRO A 316 -24.11 12.84 -44.80
C PRO A 316 -22.84 13.68 -44.71
N ALA A 317 -21.66 13.06 -44.85
CA ALA A 317 -20.36 13.72 -44.80
C ALA A 317 -19.87 14.20 -46.17
N GLN A 318 -20.64 13.97 -47.25
CA GLN A 318 -20.27 14.30 -48.63
C GLN A 318 -18.86 13.80 -49.00
N ALA A 319 -18.56 12.57 -48.57
CA ALA A 319 -17.25 11.94 -48.72
C ALA A 319 -17.06 11.23 -50.06
N ILE A 320 -18.15 10.96 -50.80
CA ILE A 320 -18.14 10.18 -52.03
C ILE A 320 -18.38 11.12 -53.21
N THR A 321 -17.61 10.97 -54.28
CA THR A 321 -17.80 11.71 -55.54
C THR A 321 -17.88 10.72 -56.70
N ILE A 322 -18.96 10.80 -57.49
CA ILE A 322 -19.22 9.86 -58.60
C ILE A 322 -19.45 10.61 -59.90
N GLU A 323 -18.70 10.25 -60.94
CA GLU A 323 -18.92 10.72 -62.31
C GLU A 323 -19.30 9.54 -63.19
N ALA A 324 -20.28 9.75 -64.08
CA ALA A 324 -20.90 8.68 -64.87
C ALA A 324 -20.97 9.07 -66.34
N GLU A 325 -20.58 8.15 -67.22
CA GLU A 325 -20.67 8.30 -68.68
C GLU A 325 -21.54 7.18 -69.28
N PRO A 326 -22.29 7.45 -70.36
CA PRO A 326 -23.06 6.43 -71.06
C PRO A 326 -22.15 5.56 -71.94
N ARG A 327 -22.37 4.24 -71.90
CA ARG A 327 -21.75 3.25 -72.80
C ARG A 327 -22.49 3.19 -74.13
N GLU A 328 -21.86 2.60 -75.14
CA GLU A 328 -22.48 2.25 -76.43
C GLU A 328 -23.76 1.39 -76.27
N ASP A 329 -23.83 0.58 -75.21
CA ASP A 329 -25.00 -0.26 -74.87
C ASP A 329 -26.15 0.50 -74.16
N GLY A 330 -26.03 1.82 -73.98
CA GLY A 330 -27.00 2.64 -73.24
C GLY A 330 -26.97 2.51 -71.71
N SER A 331 -26.16 1.59 -71.17
CA SER A 331 -25.87 1.46 -69.73
C SER A 331 -24.89 2.54 -69.26
N ARG A 332 -25.05 3.03 -68.01
CA ARG A 332 -24.13 4.01 -67.43
C ARG A 332 -23.04 3.29 -66.65
N ARG A 333 -21.78 3.70 -66.84
CA ARG A 333 -20.64 3.25 -66.02
C ARG A 333 -20.02 4.42 -65.29
N THR A 334 -19.41 4.15 -64.15
CA THR A 334 -18.66 5.16 -63.41
C THR A 334 -17.29 5.35 -64.05
N THR A 335 -16.93 6.58 -64.40
CA THR A 335 -15.56 6.91 -64.82
C THR A 335 -14.70 7.21 -63.61
N ARG A 336 -15.28 7.95 -62.67
CA ARG A 336 -14.65 8.34 -61.40
C ARG A 336 -15.53 7.90 -60.24
N TYR A 337 -14.91 7.25 -59.26
CA TYR A 337 -15.54 6.87 -58.00
C TYR A 337 -14.51 7.06 -56.91
N ASP A 338 -14.56 8.21 -56.24
CA ASP A 338 -13.57 8.58 -55.24
C ASP A 338 -14.25 8.68 -53.87
N ILE A 339 -13.59 8.14 -52.84
CA ILE A 339 -14.01 8.28 -51.44
C ILE A 339 -12.88 8.98 -50.68
N ASP A 340 -13.23 10.12 -50.08
CA ASP A 340 -12.38 10.81 -49.11
C ASP A 340 -12.58 10.19 -47.72
N MET A 341 -11.66 9.30 -47.32
CA MET A 341 -11.76 8.61 -46.04
C MET A 341 -11.55 9.54 -44.84
N LEU A 342 -11.03 10.76 -45.03
CA LEU A 342 -10.91 11.76 -43.97
C LEU A 342 -12.27 12.36 -43.58
N LYS A 343 -13.20 12.40 -44.54
CA LYS A 343 -14.57 12.86 -44.30
C LYS A 343 -15.49 11.73 -43.86
N CYS A 344 -15.16 10.49 -44.22
CA CYS A 344 -16.04 9.36 -43.96
C CYS A 344 -16.21 9.10 -42.46
N ILE A 345 -17.44 9.20 -41.96
CA ILE A 345 -17.80 8.91 -40.57
C ILE A 345 -18.22 7.44 -40.34
N TYR A 346 -18.01 6.57 -41.33
CA TYR A 346 -18.37 5.15 -41.28
C TYR A 346 -19.83 4.85 -40.87
N CYS A 347 -20.78 5.69 -41.26
CA CYS A 347 -22.20 5.46 -40.97
C CYS A 347 -22.82 4.28 -41.77
N GLY A 348 -22.18 3.90 -42.89
CA GLY A 348 -22.58 2.84 -43.83
C GLY A 348 -23.95 2.99 -44.50
N LEU A 349 -24.51 4.20 -44.53
CA LEU A 349 -25.68 4.53 -45.34
C LEU A 349 -25.44 4.27 -46.83
N CYS A 350 -24.20 4.43 -47.31
CA CYS A 350 -23.83 4.11 -48.69
C CYS A 350 -23.99 2.62 -49.02
N GLN A 351 -23.76 1.73 -48.06
CA GLN A 351 -23.94 0.28 -48.23
C GLN A 351 -25.42 -0.11 -48.20
N GLU A 352 -26.22 0.50 -47.31
CA GLU A 352 -27.66 0.21 -47.21
C GLU A 352 -28.46 0.77 -48.41
N SER A 353 -28.04 1.92 -48.94
CA SER A 353 -28.70 2.56 -50.09
C SER A 353 -28.36 1.94 -51.44
N CYS A 354 -27.34 1.07 -51.52
CA CYS A 354 -26.88 0.53 -52.78
C CYS A 354 -27.80 -0.62 -53.24
N PRO A 355 -28.51 -0.49 -54.38
CA PRO A 355 -29.49 -1.51 -54.81
C PRO A 355 -28.85 -2.82 -55.29
N VAL A 356 -27.56 -2.80 -55.58
CA VAL A 356 -26.79 -3.89 -56.18
C VAL A 356 -25.64 -4.38 -55.27
N ASP A 357 -25.60 -3.89 -54.02
CA ASP A 357 -24.52 -4.14 -53.05
C ASP A 357 -23.11 -3.92 -53.64
N ALA A 358 -22.95 -2.89 -54.48
CA ALA A 358 -21.69 -2.59 -55.15
C ALA A 358 -20.65 -2.00 -54.20
N ILE A 359 -21.06 -1.16 -53.24
CA ILE A 359 -20.20 -0.59 -52.20
C ILE A 359 -20.50 -1.25 -50.86
N VAL A 360 -19.45 -1.72 -50.18
CA VAL A 360 -19.55 -2.39 -48.88
C VAL A 360 -18.41 -1.99 -47.95
N GLN A 361 -18.65 -2.04 -46.65
CA GLN A 361 -17.64 -1.85 -45.62
C GLN A 361 -17.04 -3.20 -45.25
N GLY A 362 -15.72 -3.31 -45.35
CA GLY A 362 -14.97 -4.54 -45.16
C GLY A 362 -14.65 -4.87 -43.70
N PRO A 363 -14.12 -6.07 -43.44
CA PRO A 363 -13.69 -6.50 -42.12
C PRO A 363 -12.34 -5.90 -41.70
N ASN A 364 -11.60 -5.30 -42.64
CA ASN A 364 -10.31 -4.71 -42.35
C ASN A 364 -10.46 -3.45 -41.48
N PHE A 365 -9.89 -3.48 -40.28
CA PHE A 365 -9.84 -2.36 -39.33
C PHE A 365 -8.43 -1.77 -39.18
N GLU A 366 -7.41 -2.43 -39.73
CA GLU A 366 -6.00 -2.03 -39.65
C GLU A 366 -5.54 -1.48 -41.01
N PHE A 367 -6.05 -0.31 -41.37
CA PHE A 367 -5.67 0.41 -42.59
C PHE A 367 -5.07 1.79 -42.26
N ALA A 368 -4.33 1.86 -41.15
CA ALA A 368 -3.58 3.06 -40.79
C ALA A 368 -2.51 3.33 -41.86
N THR A 369 -2.45 4.58 -42.31
CA THR A 369 -1.52 5.05 -43.35
C THR A 369 -0.69 6.20 -42.80
N GLU A 370 0.53 6.36 -43.31
CA GLU A 370 1.45 7.41 -42.86
C GLU A 370 1.16 8.76 -43.54
N THR A 371 0.60 8.73 -44.75
CA THR A 371 0.29 9.94 -45.51
C THR A 371 -1.21 10.17 -45.67
N ARG A 372 -1.59 11.46 -45.80
CA ARG A 372 -2.97 11.88 -46.08
C ARG A 372 -3.44 11.42 -47.46
N GLU A 373 -2.54 11.38 -48.43
CA GLU A 373 -2.84 11.03 -49.82
C GLU A 373 -3.33 9.59 -49.96
N GLU A 374 -2.81 8.68 -49.13
CA GLU A 374 -3.24 7.28 -49.07
C GLU A 374 -4.68 7.09 -48.58
N LEU A 375 -5.27 8.10 -47.92
CA LEU A 375 -6.65 8.11 -47.45
C LEU A 375 -7.66 8.57 -48.52
N TYR A 376 -7.19 8.99 -49.70
CA TYR A 376 -8.07 9.18 -50.86
C TYR A 376 -8.16 7.89 -51.65
N TYR A 377 -9.36 7.31 -51.68
CA TYR A 377 -9.60 6.01 -52.27
C TYR A 377 -10.20 6.20 -53.65
N ASN A 378 -9.36 6.02 -54.67
CA ASN A 378 -9.77 6.01 -56.07
C ASN A 378 -10.49 4.71 -56.41
N LYS A 379 -11.26 4.72 -57.49
CA LYS A 379 -12.00 3.56 -58.00
C LYS A 379 -11.17 2.28 -58.09
N ALA A 380 -9.94 2.36 -58.60
CA ALA A 380 -9.05 1.21 -58.73
C ALA A 380 -8.71 0.56 -57.38
N LYS A 381 -8.36 1.38 -56.38
CA LYS A 381 -8.03 0.93 -55.02
C LYS A 381 -9.25 0.28 -54.34
N LEU A 382 -10.44 0.85 -54.54
CA LEU A 382 -11.69 0.28 -54.02
C LEU A 382 -12.02 -1.08 -54.64
N LEU A 383 -11.79 -1.26 -55.94
CA LEU A 383 -12.00 -2.54 -56.62
C LEU A 383 -10.98 -3.59 -56.17
N GLU A 384 -9.70 -3.20 -55.99
CA GLU A 384 -8.66 -4.07 -55.47
C GLU A 384 -8.99 -4.57 -54.04
N ASN A 385 -9.51 -3.68 -53.19
CA ASN A 385 -10.01 -4.05 -51.87
C ASN A 385 -11.19 -5.02 -51.93
N GLY A 386 -12.11 -4.83 -52.88
CA GLY A 386 -13.22 -5.76 -53.11
C GLY A 386 -12.72 -7.14 -53.52
N ASP A 387 -11.81 -7.20 -54.49
CA ASP A 387 -11.23 -8.46 -54.97
C ASP A 387 -10.49 -9.20 -53.84
N LYS A 388 -9.80 -8.47 -52.95
CA LYS A 388 -9.09 -9.04 -51.79
C LYS A 388 -10.03 -9.68 -50.76
N TRP A 389 -11.16 -9.04 -50.46
CA TRP A 389 -12.06 -9.43 -49.36
C TRP A 389 -13.37 -10.07 -49.81
N GLU A 390 -13.56 -10.35 -51.11
CA GLU A 390 -14.83 -10.80 -51.69
C GLU A 390 -15.47 -12.00 -50.99
N LYS A 391 -14.66 -12.98 -50.55
CA LYS A 391 -15.15 -14.17 -49.83
C LYS A 391 -15.79 -13.81 -48.49
N GLU A 392 -15.14 -12.96 -47.71
CA GLU A 392 -15.62 -12.52 -46.39
C GLU A 392 -16.78 -11.54 -46.53
N LEU A 393 -16.72 -10.62 -47.51
CA LEU A 393 -17.80 -9.69 -47.83
C LEU A 393 -19.07 -10.43 -48.23
N ALA A 394 -18.98 -11.41 -49.13
CA ALA A 394 -20.11 -12.22 -49.56
C ALA A 394 -20.72 -13.03 -48.40
N HIS A 395 -19.88 -13.54 -47.51
CA HIS A 395 -20.34 -14.22 -46.29
C HIS A 395 -21.07 -13.25 -45.34
N ASN A 396 -20.48 -12.11 -45.04
CA ASN A 396 -21.04 -11.11 -44.13
C ASN A 396 -22.40 -10.60 -44.61
N ILE A 397 -22.56 -10.33 -45.90
CA ILE A 397 -23.83 -9.88 -46.49
C ILE A 397 -24.89 -10.99 -46.41
N LYS A 398 -24.50 -12.25 -46.65
CA LYS A 398 -25.43 -13.38 -46.53
C LYS A 398 -25.92 -13.55 -45.09
N VAL A 399 -25.05 -13.36 -44.11
CA VAL A 399 -25.39 -13.41 -42.68
C VAL A 399 -26.22 -12.19 -42.28
N ASP A 400 -25.92 -11.01 -42.80
CA ASP A 400 -26.64 -9.78 -42.45
C ASP A 400 -28.02 -9.67 -43.11
N LYS A 401 -28.26 -10.39 -44.23
CA LYS A 401 -29.55 -10.41 -44.92
C LYS A 401 -30.73 -10.83 -44.05
N SER A 402 -30.53 -11.56 -42.95
CA SER A 402 -31.63 -11.87 -42.02
C SER A 402 -32.08 -10.68 -41.16
N PHE A 403 -31.34 -9.57 -41.18
CA PHE A 403 -31.55 -8.42 -40.31
C PHE A 403 -31.76 -7.10 -41.06
N ARG A 404 -31.67 -7.13 -42.39
CA ARG A 404 -32.09 -6.09 -43.33
C ARG A 404 -33.46 -6.43 -43.88
#